data_AF-A0A529M7X8-F1
#
_entry.id   AF-A0A529M7X8-F1
#
_cell.length_a   1.000
_cell.length_b   1.000
_cell.length_c   1.000
_cell.angle_alpha   90.00
_cell.angle_beta   90.00
_cell.angle_gamma   90.00
#
_symmetry.space_group_name_H-M   'P 1'
#
loop_
_entity.id
_entity.type
_entity.pdbx_description
1 polymer ?
#
loop_
_entity_poly.entity_id
_entity_poly.type
_entity_poly.pdbx_seq_one_letter_code
_entity_poly.pdbx_strand_id
1 'polypeptide(L)'
;VMDWLMSGIDPEDVHLDRIPTSVISVSEFAHWLKLSRTHLARKLNDAEALGSIGWVGQRGHSVMWVSRQFFDEYMVMQTSKLALVDLAFDDSLSQADES
;
A
#
# COMPACT_ATOMS: atom_id res chain seq x y z
N VAL A 1 -4.30 -4.79 2.00
CA VAL A 1 -3.12 -4.54 2.87
C VAL A 1 -2.34 -3.35 2.36
N MET A 2 -1.82 -3.41 1.11
CA MET A 2 -1.03 -2.32 0.54
C MET A 2 -1.83 -1.01 0.41
N ASP A 3 -3.05 -1.06 -0.12
CA ASP A 3 -3.89 0.14 -0.26
C ASP A 3 -4.10 0.87 1.09
N TRP A 4 -4.19 0.12 2.18
CA TRP A 4 -4.30 0.67 3.54
C TRP A 4 -3.00 1.26 4.09
N LEU A 5 -1.83 0.77 3.66
CA LEU A 5 -0.55 1.40 4.00
C LEU A 5 -0.43 2.74 3.27
N MET A 6 -0.82 2.76 2.00
CA MET A 6 -0.66 3.92 1.14
C MET A 6 -1.70 5.01 1.43
N SER A 7 -2.90 4.65 1.89
CA SER A 7 -3.93 5.62 2.28
C SER A 7 -3.56 6.50 3.48
N GLY A 8 -2.55 6.09 4.25
CA GLY A 8 -2.07 6.80 5.44
C GLY A 8 -0.81 7.63 5.21
N ILE A 9 -0.32 7.74 3.98
CA ILE A 9 0.87 8.52 3.63
C ILE A 9 0.48 9.98 3.48
N ASP A 10 1.25 10.88 4.08
CA ASP A 10 1.14 12.32 3.81
C ASP A 10 1.71 12.63 2.42
N PRO A 11 0.94 13.29 1.52
CA PRO A 11 1.44 13.69 0.21
C PRO A 11 2.70 14.53 0.24
N GLU A 12 2.96 15.29 1.31
CA GLU A 12 4.17 16.11 1.44
C GLU A 12 5.43 15.26 1.70
N ASP A 13 5.26 14.05 2.24
CA ASP A 13 6.35 13.14 2.62
C ASP A 13 6.76 12.17 1.50
N VAL A 14 6.05 12.15 0.36
CA VAL A 14 6.30 11.17 -0.73
C VAL A 14 7.67 11.30 -1.37
N HIS A 15 8.34 12.44 -1.16
CA HIS A 15 9.69 12.71 -1.65
C HIS A 15 10.79 12.07 -0.81
N LEU A 16 10.46 11.52 0.37
CA LEU A 16 11.42 10.89 1.27
C LEU A 16 11.81 9.50 0.77
N ASP A 17 13.07 9.10 1.00
CA ASP A 17 13.53 7.73 0.71
C ASP A 17 12.81 6.68 1.56
N ARG A 18 12.41 7.09 2.77
CA ARG A 18 11.62 6.32 3.74
C ARG A 18 10.38 7.11 4.07
N ILE A 19 9.27 6.78 3.41
CA ILE A 19 8.01 7.51 3.49
C ILE A 19 7.25 7.00 4.71
N PRO A 20 7.00 7.85 5.72
CA PRO A 20 6.21 7.47 6.89
C PRO A 20 4.79 7.08 6.51
N THR A 21 4.25 6.07 7.19
CA THR A 21 2.84 5.67 7.10
C THR A 21 2.11 6.02 8.39
N SER A 22 0.79 5.97 8.39
CA SER A 22 -0.02 6.10 9.61
C SER A 22 0.06 4.87 10.54
N VAL A 23 0.74 3.79 10.14
CA VAL A 23 0.80 2.55 10.92
C VAL A 23 1.84 2.65 12.03
N ILE A 24 1.36 2.78 13.27
CA ILE A 24 2.20 2.81 14.48
C ILE A 24 2.20 1.48 15.26
N SER A 25 1.23 0.59 14.97
CA SER A 25 1.02 -0.68 15.66
C SER A 25 0.66 -1.79 14.67
N VAL A 26 1.47 -2.85 14.63
CA VAL A 26 1.20 -4.03 13.78
C VAL A 26 -0.04 -4.79 14.24
N SER A 27 -0.32 -4.77 15.55
CA SER A 27 -1.50 -5.45 16.11
C SER A 27 -2.80 -4.75 15.72
N GLU A 28 -2.81 -3.43 15.74
CA GLU A 28 -3.96 -2.62 15.29
C GLU A 28 -4.15 -2.75 13.77
N PHE A 29 -3.04 -2.72 13.01
CA PHE A 29 -3.08 -2.92 11.58
C PHE A 29 -3.63 -4.30 11.18
N ALA A 30 -3.24 -5.38 11.88
CA ALA A 30 -3.85 -6.71 11.69
C ALA A 30 -5.35 -6.72 11.94
N HIS A 31 -5.81 -6.00 12.97
CA HIS A 31 -7.22 -5.90 13.31
C HIS A 31 -8.02 -5.22 12.20
N TRP A 32 -7.57 -4.07 11.69
CA TRP A 32 -8.24 -3.35 10.59
C TRP A 32 -8.31 -4.18 9.31
N LEU A 33 -7.25 -4.94 9.02
CA LEU A 33 -7.19 -5.82 7.85
C LEU A 33 -7.97 -7.12 8.01
N LYS A 34 -8.52 -7.41 9.20
CA LYS A 34 -9.16 -8.69 9.54
C LYS A 34 -8.25 -9.90 9.22
N LEU A 35 -6.94 -9.75 9.39
CA LEU A 35 -5.95 -10.78 9.15
C LEU A 35 -5.42 -11.36 10.47
N SER A 36 -4.95 -12.62 10.42
CA SER A 36 -4.24 -13.17 11.56
C SER A 36 -2.91 -12.44 11.76
N ARG A 37 -2.56 -12.18 13.04
CA ARG A 37 -1.30 -11.52 13.41
C ARG A 37 -0.08 -12.24 12.85
N THR A 38 -0.07 -13.58 12.91
CA THR A 38 1.03 -14.40 12.41
C THR A 38 1.24 -14.25 10.91
N HIS A 39 0.15 -14.23 10.12
CA HIS A 39 0.26 -14.07 8.67
C HIS A 39 0.77 -12.67 8.29
N LEU A 40 0.24 -11.63 8.93
CA LEU A 40 0.70 -10.26 8.71
C LEU A 40 2.16 -10.09 9.12
N ALA A 41 2.55 -10.57 10.30
CA ALA A 41 3.92 -10.48 10.80
C ALA A 41 4.92 -11.17 9.86
N ARG A 42 4.55 -12.31 9.25
CA ARG A 42 5.38 -12.97 8.24
C ARG A 42 5.53 -12.10 6.98
N LYS A 43 4.45 -11.57 6.43
CA LYS A 43 4.52 -10.68 5.26
C LYS A 43 5.37 -9.43 5.52
N LEU A 44 5.25 -8.84 6.71
CA LEU A 44 6.04 -7.67 7.10
C LEU A 44 7.51 -8.03 7.31
N ASN A 45 7.82 -9.22 7.86
CA ASN A 45 9.20 -9.74 7.93
C ASN A 45 9.83 -9.84 6.53
N ASP A 46 9.12 -10.46 5.59
CA ASP A 46 9.63 -10.67 4.25
C ASP A 46 9.88 -9.33 3.54
N ALA A 47 8.93 -8.38 3.68
CA ALA A 47 9.06 -7.03 3.12
C ALA A 47 10.17 -6.20 3.79
N GLU A 48 10.38 -6.34 5.10
CA GLU A 48 11.49 -5.70 5.81
C GLU A 48 12.84 -6.26 5.35
N ALA A 49 12.94 -7.58 5.17
CA ALA A 49 14.15 -8.23 4.67
C ALA A 49 14.51 -7.79 3.24
N LEU A 50 13.49 -7.44 2.44
CA LEU A 50 13.65 -6.88 1.10
C LEU A 50 13.93 -5.35 1.11
N GLY A 51 13.93 -4.71 2.28
CA GLY A 51 14.11 -3.26 2.42
C GLY A 51 12.90 -2.44 1.95
N SER A 52 11.79 -3.08 1.61
CA SER A 52 10.59 -2.43 1.09
C SER A 52 9.86 -1.64 2.17
N ILE A 53 9.97 -2.06 3.44
CA ILE A 53 9.40 -1.40 4.61
C ILE A 53 10.38 -1.40 5.77
N GLY A 54 10.08 -0.62 6.80
CA GLY A 54 10.73 -0.75 8.09
C GLY A 54 10.06 0.12 9.16
N TRP A 55 10.80 0.37 10.24
CA TRP A 55 10.33 1.16 11.37
C TRP A 55 11.28 2.31 11.66
N VAL A 56 10.75 3.45 12.12
CA VAL A 56 11.55 4.60 12.56
C VAL A 56 12.27 4.30 13.89
N GLY A 57 11.69 3.44 14.71
CA GLY A 57 12.26 3.01 15.98
C GLY A 57 12.02 1.52 16.23
N GLN A 58 11.51 1.17 17.42
CA GLN A 58 11.25 -0.23 17.76
C GLN A 58 10.23 -0.84 16.82
N ARG A 59 10.59 -1.99 16.24
CA ARG A 59 9.74 -2.75 15.35
C ARG A 59 8.39 -3.09 15.98
N GLY A 60 7.32 -2.83 15.24
CA GLY A 60 5.95 -3.12 15.65
C GLY A 60 5.34 -2.16 16.70
N HIS A 61 6.14 -1.22 17.19
CA HIS A 61 5.78 -0.25 18.26
C HIS A 61 6.16 1.19 17.90
N SER A 62 6.52 1.44 16.65
CA SER A 62 6.85 2.77 16.14
C SER A 62 6.27 2.95 14.74
N VAL A 63 6.33 4.17 14.24
CA VAL A 63 5.90 4.51 12.89
C VAL A 63 6.59 3.60 11.88
N MET A 64 5.79 2.90 11.09
CA MET A 64 6.24 2.14 9.93
C MET A 64 6.47 3.10 8.77
N TRP A 65 7.54 2.87 8.02
CA TRP A 65 7.80 3.55 6.75
C TRP A 65 7.83 2.54 5.61
N VAL A 66 7.56 3.02 4.39
CA VAL A 66 7.76 2.29 3.14
C VAL A 66 8.91 2.92 2.35
N SER A 67 9.67 2.12 1.62
CA SER A 67 10.72 2.66 0.75
C SER A 67 10.11 3.42 -0.44
N ARG A 68 10.83 4.44 -0.93
CA ARG A 68 10.44 5.18 -2.14
C ARG A 68 10.23 4.26 -3.34
N GLN A 69 11.17 3.33 -3.57
CA GLN A 69 11.08 2.36 -4.66
C GLN A 69 9.80 1.53 -4.58
N PHE A 70 9.48 0.99 -3.39
CA PHE A 70 8.26 0.21 -3.20
C PHE A 70 6.99 1.04 -3.43
N PHE A 71 7.01 2.32 -3.03
CA PHE A 71 5.91 3.24 -3.32
C PHE A 71 5.75 3.50 -4.83
N ASP A 72 6.84 3.71 -5.57
CA ASP A 72 6.81 3.87 -7.04
C ASP A 72 6.23 2.64 -7.75
N GLU A 73 6.73 1.46 -7.41
CA GLU A 73 6.25 0.18 -7.98
C GLU A 73 4.74 0.00 -7.75
N TYR A 74 4.28 0.33 -6.53
CA TYR A 74 2.86 0.30 -6.20
C TYR A 74 2.05 1.33 -7.03
N MET A 75 2.54 2.55 -7.20
CA MET A 75 1.86 3.59 -8.00
C MET A 75 1.72 3.19 -9.47
N VAL A 76 2.77 2.60 -10.06
CA VAL A 76 2.71 2.08 -11.43
C VAL A 76 1.63 0.99 -11.54
N MET A 77 1.62 0.03 -10.60
CA MET A 77 0.64 -1.05 -10.59
C MET A 77 -0.80 -0.52 -10.45
N GLN A 78 -1.04 0.45 -9.56
CA GLN A 78 -2.37 1.04 -9.38
C GLN A 78 -2.83 1.80 -10.63
N THR A 79 -1.94 2.53 -11.28
CA THR A 79 -2.24 3.25 -12.51
C THR A 79 -2.62 2.29 -13.64
N SER A 80 -1.86 1.21 -13.84
CA SER A 80 -2.18 0.19 -14.85
C SER A 80 -3.52 -0.50 -14.57
N LYS A 81 -3.83 -0.79 -13.31
CA LYS A 81 -5.11 -1.39 -12.93
C LYS A 81 -6.28 -0.45 -13.23
N LEU A 82 -6.15 0.84 -12.91
CA LEU A 82 -7.21 1.82 -13.14
C LEU A 82 -7.43 2.05 -14.64
N ALA A 83 -6.37 2.14 -15.43
CA ALA A 83 -6.48 2.28 -16.89
C ALA A 83 -7.25 1.14 -17.57
N LEU A 84 -7.11 -0.11 -17.07
CA LEU A 84 -7.89 -1.25 -17.56
C LEU A 84 -9.36 -1.15 -17.17
N VAL A 85 -9.65 -0.62 -15.98
CA VAL A 85 -11.03 -0.38 -15.53
C VAL A 85 -11.67 0.70 -16.40
N ASP A 86 -10.98 1.81 -16.63
CA ASP A 86 -11.46 2.91 -17.48
C ASP A 86 -11.79 2.41 -18.90
N LEU A 87 -10.91 1.62 -19.51
CA LEU A 87 -11.15 1.01 -20.83
C LEU A 87 -12.41 0.13 -20.86
N ALA A 88 -12.61 -0.71 -19.84
CA ALA A 88 -13.78 -1.59 -19.77
C ALA A 88 -15.09 -0.80 -19.57
N PHE A 89 -15.03 0.33 -18.85
CA PHE A 89 -16.16 1.23 -18.69
C PHE A 89 -16.51 1.93 -20.02
N ASP A 90 -15.52 2.45 -20.74
CA ASP A 90 -15.71 3.10 -22.04
C ASP A 90 -16.29 2.13 -23.08
N ASP A 91 -15.81 0.89 -23.12
CA ASP A 91 -16.36 -0.16 -23.97
C ASP A 91 -17.83 -0.44 -23.63
N SER A 92 -18.17 -0.52 -22.34
CA SER A 92 -19.55 -0.79 -21.89
C SER A 92 -20.52 0.35 -22.22
N LEU A 93 -20.06 1.61 -22.12
CA LEU A 93 -20.83 2.79 -22.50
C LEU A 93 -21.07 2.84 -24.01
N SER A 94 -20.04 2.53 -24.81
CA SER A 94 -20.15 2.49 -26.27
C SER A 94 -21.15 1.43 -26.76
N GLN A 95 -21.23 0.28 -26.09
CA GLN A 95 -22.22 -0.77 -26.40
C GLN A 95 -23.67 -0.39 -26.00
N ALA A 96 -23.84 0.49 -25.01
CA ALA A 96 -25.14 0.96 -24.57
C ALA A 96 -25.72 2.06 -25.50
N ASP A 97 -24.86 2.86 -26.13
CA ASP A 97 -25.26 3.89 -27.11
C ASP A 97 -25.62 3.30 -28.49
N GLU A 98 -25.18 2.06 -28.79
CA GLU A 98 -25.50 1.34 -30.04
C GLU A 98 -26.77 0.44 -29.94
N SER A 99 -27.42 0.36 -28.77
CA SER A 99 -28.61 -0.46 -28.49
C SER A 99 -29.89 0.36 -28.37
#